data_AF-A0AAD5DD26-F1
#
_entry.id   AF-A0AAD5DD26-F1
#
_cell.length_a   1.000
_cell.length_b   1.000
_cell.length_c   1.000
_cell.angle_alpha   90.00
_cell.angle_beta   90.00
_cell.angle_gamma   90.00
#
_symmetry.space_group_name_H-M   'P 1'
#
loop_
_entity.id
_entity.type
_entity.pdbx_description
1 polymer ?
#
loop_
_entity_poly.entity_id
_entity_poly.type
_entity_poly.pdbx_seq_one_letter_code
_entity_poly.pdbx_strand_id
1 'polypeptide(L)'
;MDLMEEKIEGLVKEESLVNQYGVRVHFAGSLELLSKPVRSAAERAMKATAKNSKAVLSICIAYTSTDEILHSVEECCEEKWDRKHEKDMISVSDIERHMYMAVAPDPDIIIRTSGETQTEADMK
;
A
#
# COMPACT_ATOMS: atom_id res chain seq x y z
N MET A 1 10.05 -16.43 -3.09
CA MET A 1 9.45 -15.19 -3.65
C MET A 1 8.99 -15.37 -5.09
N ASP A 2 9.31 -16.51 -5.70
CA ASP A 2 9.10 -16.77 -7.12
C ASP A 2 7.63 -16.76 -7.53
N LEU A 3 6.73 -17.30 -6.68
CA LEU A 3 5.28 -17.25 -6.93
C LEU A 3 4.75 -15.81 -6.98
N MET A 4 5.25 -14.94 -6.10
CA MET A 4 4.83 -13.55 -6.04
C MET A 4 5.30 -12.79 -7.27
N GLU A 5 6.56 -12.99 -7.66
CA GLU A 5 7.10 -12.46 -8.91
C GLU A 5 6.27 -12.92 -10.11
N GLU A 6 6.02 -14.23 -10.23
CA GLU A 6 5.23 -14.81 -11.31
C GLU A 6 3.82 -14.21 -11.40
N LYS A 7 3.14 -14.03 -10.27
CA LYS A 7 1.78 -13.46 -10.23
C LYS A 7 1.76 -11.98 -10.57
N ILE A 8 2.71 -11.19 -10.07
CA ILE A 8 2.80 -9.77 -10.40
C ILE A 8 3.16 -9.60 -11.88
N GLU A 9 4.06 -10.42 -12.41
CA GLU A 9 4.35 -10.43 -13.85
C GLU A 9 3.15 -10.87 -14.68
N GLY A 10 2.36 -11.83 -14.18
CA GLY A 10 1.09 -12.25 -14.78
C GLY A 10 0.12 -11.08 -14.92
N LEU A 11 -0.05 -10.29 -13.86
CA LEU A 11 -0.90 -9.08 -13.88
C LEU A 11 -0.46 -8.07 -14.95
N VAL A 12 0.85 -7.93 -15.16
CA VAL A 12 1.40 -7.06 -16.22
C VAL A 12 1.17 -7.66 -17.61
N LYS A 13 1.31 -8.98 -17.78
CA LYS A 13 1.05 -9.67 -19.07
C LYS A 13 -0.43 -9.67 -19.44
N GLU A 14 -1.31 -9.77 -18.44
CA GLU A 14 -2.77 -9.68 -18.58
C GLU A 14 -3.27 -8.22 -18.61
N GLU A 15 -2.40 -7.26 -18.96
CA GLU A 15 -2.72 -5.83 -19.03
C GLU A 15 -4.04 -5.54 -19.75
N SER A 16 -4.38 -6.33 -20.77
CA SER A 16 -5.62 -6.21 -21.51
C SER A 16 -6.85 -6.42 -20.63
N LEU A 17 -6.86 -7.40 -19.72
CA LEU A 17 -7.96 -7.68 -18.80
C LEU A 17 -8.02 -6.61 -17.70
N VAL A 18 -6.90 -6.32 -17.05
CA VAL A 18 -6.85 -5.34 -15.96
C VAL A 18 -7.26 -3.94 -16.45
N ASN A 19 -6.82 -3.56 -17.65
CA ASN A 19 -7.23 -2.31 -18.29
C ASN A 19 -8.67 -2.36 -18.81
N GLN A 20 -9.15 -3.51 -19.31
CA GLN A 20 -10.55 -3.68 -19.73
C GLN A 20 -11.53 -3.50 -18.56
N TYR A 21 -11.21 -4.08 -17.41
CA TYR A 21 -11.97 -3.87 -16.17
C TYR A 21 -11.69 -2.51 -15.51
N GLY A 22 -10.62 -1.81 -15.93
CA GLY A 22 -10.25 -0.49 -15.43
C GLY A 22 -9.81 -0.52 -13.97
N VAL A 23 -9.09 -1.58 -13.58
CA VAL A 23 -8.56 -1.75 -12.22
C VAL A 23 -7.20 -1.09 -12.11
N ARG A 24 -7.03 -0.22 -11.11
CA ARG A 24 -5.74 0.35 -10.70
C ARG A 24 -5.15 -0.51 -9.59
N VAL A 25 -3.95 -1.03 -9.79
CA VAL A 25 -3.26 -1.81 -8.77
C VAL A 25 -2.37 -0.89 -7.94
N HIS A 26 -2.44 -1.02 -6.62
CA HIS A 26 -1.61 -0.30 -5.67
C HIS A 26 -0.97 -1.31 -4.71
N PHE A 27 0.34 -1.22 -4.48
CA PHE A 27 1.02 -2.03 -3.48
C PHE A 27 1.28 -1.19 -2.23
N ALA A 28 0.84 -1.68 -1.07
CA ALA A 28 1.01 -1.02 0.22
C ALA A 28 1.97 -1.81 1.11
N GLY A 29 2.87 -1.10 1.81
CA GLY A 29 3.87 -1.68 2.71
C GLY A 29 5.31 -1.43 2.28
N SER A 30 6.23 -2.00 3.05
CA SER A 30 7.67 -1.77 2.92
C SER A 30 8.28 -2.54 1.74
N LEU A 31 8.14 -1.97 0.52
CA LEU A 31 8.65 -2.56 -0.73
C LEU A 31 10.19 -2.73 -0.75
N GLU A 32 10.90 -2.02 0.13
CA GLU A 32 12.36 -2.15 0.28
C GLU A 32 12.80 -3.50 0.84
N LEU A 33 11.92 -4.16 1.60
CA LEU A 33 12.16 -5.50 2.15
C LEU A 33 12.04 -6.60 1.09
N LEU A 34 11.51 -6.27 -0.09
CA LEU A 34 11.31 -7.21 -1.18
C LEU A 34 12.57 -7.37 -2.03
N SER A 35 12.69 -8.53 -2.67
CA SER A 35 13.75 -8.75 -3.65
C SER A 35 13.62 -7.77 -4.82
N LYS A 36 14.76 -7.36 -5.41
CA LYS A 36 14.79 -6.43 -6.56
C LYS A 36 13.85 -6.84 -7.72
N PRO A 37 13.76 -8.13 -8.11
CA PRO A 37 12.86 -8.56 -9.19
C PRO A 37 11.39 -8.29 -8.85
N VAL A 38 10.96 -8.65 -7.64
CA VAL A 38 9.59 -8.44 -7.16
C VAL A 38 9.26 -6.96 -7.08
N ARG A 39 10.15 -6.14 -6.52
CA ARG A 39 9.96 -4.69 -6.44
C ARG A 39 9.82 -4.07 -7.83
N SER A 40 10.69 -4.46 -8.76
CA SER A 40 10.62 -4.00 -10.15
C SER A 40 9.30 -4.41 -10.82
N ALA A 41 8.84 -5.64 -10.60
CA ALA A 41 7.56 -6.11 -11.12
C ALA A 41 6.39 -5.31 -10.55
N ALA A 42 6.38 -5.03 -9.25
CA ALA A 42 5.34 -4.24 -8.57
C ALA A 42 5.28 -2.80 -9.10
N GLU A 43 6.42 -2.13 -9.23
CA GLU A 43 6.51 -0.78 -9.82
C GLU A 43 5.98 -0.73 -11.25
N ARG A 44 6.33 -1.73 -12.08
CA ARG A 44 5.80 -1.83 -13.46
C ARG A 44 4.29 -1.99 -13.47
N ALA A 45 3.74 -2.85 -12.61
CA ALA A 45 2.30 -3.08 -12.52
C ALA A 45 1.53 -1.83 -12.07
N MET A 46 2.05 -1.10 -11.06
CA MET A 46 1.46 0.18 -10.65
C MET A 46 1.49 1.20 -11.78
N LYS A 47 2.62 1.31 -12.49
CA LYS A 47 2.77 2.27 -13.60
C LYS A 47 1.85 1.94 -14.79
N ALA A 48 1.73 0.66 -15.13
CA ALA A 48 0.85 0.21 -16.22
C ALA A 48 -0.63 0.53 -15.92
N THR A 49 -1.05 0.34 -14.67
CA THR A 49 -2.45 0.50 -14.24
C THR A 49 -2.77 1.87 -13.65
N ALA A 50 -1.81 2.80 -13.60
CA ALA A 50 -1.95 4.11 -12.96
C ALA A 50 -3.07 4.99 -13.57
N LYS A 51 -3.40 4.78 -14.85
CA LYS A 51 -4.44 5.55 -15.56
C LYS A 51 -5.86 5.01 -15.33
N ASN A 52 -5.99 3.86 -14.69
CA ASN A 52 -7.28 3.23 -14.44
C ASN A 52 -7.97 3.88 -13.23
N SER A 53 -9.30 3.99 -13.29
CA SER A 53 -10.08 4.70 -12.27
C SER A 53 -11.41 4.02 -11.90
N LYS A 54 -11.72 2.85 -12.47
CA LYS A 54 -13.01 2.18 -12.19
C LYS A 54 -12.99 1.44 -10.84
N ALA A 55 -11.86 0.81 -10.52
CA ALA A 55 -11.67 0.13 -9.25
C ALA A 55 -10.20 0.24 -8.83
N VAL A 56 -9.93 0.17 -7.52
CA VAL A 56 -8.58 0.12 -6.96
C VAL A 56 -8.41 -1.21 -6.25
N LEU A 57 -7.34 -1.94 -6.60
CA LEU A 57 -6.92 -3.16 -5.92
C LEU A 57 -5.65 -2.84 -5.13
N SER A 58 -5.80 -2.66 -3.82
CA SER A 58 -4.68 -2.46 -2.90
C SER A 58 -4.20 -3.81 -2.38
N ILE A 59 -2.93 -4.14 -2.61
CA ILE A 59 -2.28 -5.38 -2.18
C ILE A 59 -1.25 -5.03 -1.10
N CYS A 60 -1.52 -5.45 0.14
CA CYS A 60 -0.63 -5.19 1.28
C CYS A 60 0.43 -6.30 1.37
N ILE A 61 1.71 -5.94 1.28
CA ILE A 61 2.84 -6.89 1.23
C ILE A 61 3.97 -6.36 2.10
N ALA A 62 4.53 -7.23 2.96
CA ALA A 62 5.46 -6.81 4.00
C ALA A 62 4.88 -5.62 4.79
N TYR A 63 3.59 -5.73 5.08
CA TYR A 63 2.76 -4.67 5.63
C TYR A 63 2.29 -5.09 7.03
N THR A 64 2.49 -4.19 7.99
CA THR A 64 1.89 -4.30 9.31
C THR A 64 1.33 -2.94 9.69
N SER A 65 0.27 -2.89 10.50
CA SER A 65 -0.32 -1.62 10.95
C SER A 65 0.69 -0.75 11.70
N THR A 66 1.54 -1.37 12.53
CA THR A 66 2.57 -0.66 13.29
C THR A 66 3.63 -0.06 12.38
N ASP A 67 4.06 -0.78 11.33
CA ASP A 67 5.01 -0.30 10.32
C ASP A 67 4.43 0.87 9.53
N GLU A 68 3.16 0.78 9.12
CA GLU A 68 2.48 1.88 8.43
C GLU A 68 2.39 3.13 9.30
N ILE A 69 2.01 2.99 10.57
CA ILE A 69 1.92 4.13 11.49
C ILE A 69 3.31 4.77 11.69
N LEU A 70 4.35 3.96 11.88
CA LEU A 70 5.72 4.45 12.05
C LEU A 70 6.16 5.24 10.81
N HIS A 71 6.00 4.65 9.62
CA HIS A 71 6.34 5.30 8.36
C HIS A 71 5.59 6.63 8.18
N SER A 72 4.28 6.65 8.46
CA SER A 72 3.44 7.85 8.34
C SER A 72 3.90 8.98 9.26
N VAL A 73 4.35 8.63 10.48
CA VAL A 73 4.86 9.61 11.45
C VAL A 73 6.22 10.15 11.01
N GLU A 74 7.12 9.30 10.50
CA GLU A 74 8.42 9.70 9.98
C GLU A 74 8.26 10.68 8.80
N GLU A 75 7.45 10.34 7.80
CA GLU A 75 7.16 11.21 6.64
C GLU A 75 6.55 12.55 7.07
N CYS A 76 5.61 12.54 8.02
CA CYS A 76 5.02 13.76 8.55
C CYS A 76 6.06 14.66 9.27
N CYS A 77 6.99 14.05 10.00
CA CYS A 77 8.08 14.77 10.65
C CYS A 77 9.01 15.42 9.61
N GLU A 78 9.37 14.69 8.55
CA GLU A 78 10.21 15.21 7.47
C GLU A 78 9.53 16.38 6.73
N GLU A 79 8.25 16.23 6.36
CA GLU A 79 7.49 17.31 5.67
C GLU A 79 7.44 18.59 6.52
N LYS A 80 7.21 18.48 7.84
CA LYS A 80 7.16 19.64 8.74
C LYS A 80 8.53 20.23 9.05
N TRP A 81 9.58 19.41 9.06
CA TRP A 81 10.96 19.87 9.25
C TRP A 81 11.41 20.75 8.09
N ASP A 82 11.13 20.32 6.86
CA ASP A 82 11.49 21.06 5.64
C ASP A 82 10.72 22.38 5.47
N ARG A 83 9.49 22.46 6.00
CA ARG A 83 8.65 23.66 5.92
C ARG A 83 9.02 24.79 6.89
N LYS A 84 10.14 24.69 7.63
CA LYS A 84 10.61 25.73 8.59
C LYS A 84 9.52 26.18 9.58
N HIS A 85 9.17 25.27 10.49
CA HIS A 85 8.59 25.57 11.81
C HIS A 85 7.46 26.60 11.86
N GLU A 86 6.24 26.18 11.52
CA GLU A 86 5.13 26.47 12.42
C GLU A 86 5.10 25.38 13.49
N LYS A 87 4.81 25.76 14.74
CA LYS A 87 4.70 24.87 15.90
C LYS A 87 3.45 23.98 15.80
N ASP A 88 3.27 23.32 14.68
CA ASP A 88 2.08 22.55 14.40
C ASP A 88 2.29 21.14 14.90
N MET A 89 1.61 20.84 16.01
CA MET A 89 1.38 19.47 16.45
C MET A 89 0.98 18.61 15.25
N ILE A 90 1.56 17.42 15.15
CA ILE A 90 1.12 16.40 14.19
C ILE A 90 -0.34 16.08 14.51
N SER A 91 -1.23 16.36 13.56
CA SER A 91 -2.64 16.02 13.68
C SER A 91 -2.90 14.62 13.12
N VAL A 92 -4.03 14.02 13.50
CA VAL A 92 -4.45 12.72 12.93
C VAL A 92 -4.56 12.81 11.41
N SER A 93 -5.07 13.92 10.88
CA SER A 93 -5.18 14.15 9.44
C SER A 93 -3.84 14.25 8.73
N ASP A 94 -2.76 14.63 9.42
CA ASP A 94 -1.42 14.60 8.85
C ASP A 94 -0.92 13.15 8.74
N ILE A 95 -1.22 12.30 9.71
CA ILE A 95 -0.86 10.88 9.70
C ILE A 95 -1.65 10.14 8.62
N GLU A 96 -2.97 10.33 8.57
CA GLU A 96 -3.86 9.68 7.58
C GLU A 96 -3.42 9.94 6.13
N ARG A 97 -2.84 11.11 5.84
CA ARG A 97 -2.33 11.46 4.50
C ARG A 97 -1.07 10.69 4.10
N HIS A 98 -0.26 10.30 5.08
CA HIS A 98 1.01 9.61 4.85
C HIS A 98 0.90 8.08 4.99
N MET A 99 -0.28 7.56 5.34
CA MET A 99 -0.54 6.13 5.35
C MET A 99 -0.38 5.53 3.95
N TYR A 100 0.17 4.31 3.85
CA TYR A 100 0.25 3.58 2.59
C TYR A 100 -1.14 3.36 1.97
N MET A 101 -2.16 3.23 2.81
CA MET A 101 -3.56 3.07 2.42
C MET A 101 -4.31 4.38 2.13
N ALA A 102 -3.68 5.56 2.23
CA ALA A 102 -4.31 6.86 1.95
C ALA A 102 -4.89 7.01 0.53
N VAL A 103 -4.56 6.08 -0.37
CA VAL A 103 -5.10 5.98 -1.73
C VAL A 103 -6.58 5.56 -1.79
N ALA A 104 -7.13 5.02 -0.70
CA ALA A 104 -8.47 4.47 -0.63
C ALA A 104 -9.21 4.98 0.62
N PRO A 105 -10.56 5.06 0.57
CA PRO A 105 -11.35 5.34 1.77
C PRO A 105 -11.30 4.17 2.76
N ASP A 106 -11.76 4.43 3.98
CA ASP A 106 -11.86 3.41 5.03
C ASP A 106 -12.71 2.22 4.58
N PRO A 107 -12.32 0.98 4.95
CA PRO A 107 -13.06 -0.20 4.57
C PRO A 107 -14.39 -0.31 5.31
N ASP A 108 -15.51 -0.44 4.57
CA ASP A 108 -16.83 -0.72 5.15
C ASP A 108 -16.95 -2.14 5.72
N ILE A 109 -16.21 -3.09 5.11
CA ILE A 109 -16.30 -4.52 5.42
C ILE A 109 -14.89 -5.10 5.48
N ILE A 110 -14.59 -5.76 6.60
CA ILE A 110 -13.36 -6.53 6.79
C ILE A 110 -13.75 -8.02 6.82
N ILE A 111 -13.20 -8.79 5.88
CA ILE A 111 -13.41 -10.24 5.81
C ILE A 111 -12.10 -10.93 6.13
N ARG A 112 -12.08 -11.71 7.21
CA ARG A 112 -10.94 -12.57 7.56
C ARG A 112 -11.23 -14.02 7.19
N THR A 113 -10.24 -14.62 6.53
CA THR A 113 -10.07 -16.06 6.30
C THR A 113 -10.28 -16.93 7.56
N SER A 114 -10.16 -18.26 7.49
CA SER A 114 -9.58 -19.09 8.59
C SER A 114 -10.29 -19.27 9.95
N GLY A 115 -11.41 -18.60 10.25
CA GLY A 115 -12.21 -18.90 11.45
C GLY A 115 -11.60 -18.44 12.79
N GLU A 116 -10.52 -17.66 12.75
CA GLU A 116 -9.92 -17.03 13.92
C GLU A 116 -10.50 -15.62 14.13
N THR A 117 -10.87 -15.28 15.36
CA THR A 117 -11.52 -14.01 15.72
C THR A 117 -10.54 -12.90 16.11
N GLN A 118 -9.22 -13.15 16.11
CA GLN A 118 -8.20 -12.15 16.41
C GLN A 118 -7.56 -11.64 15.13
N THR A 119 -7.56 -10.32 14.93
CA THR A 119 -6.61 -9.66 14.03
C THR A 119 -5.21 -9.93 14.58
N GLU A 120 -4.24 -10.36 13.77
CA GLU A 120 -2.86 -10.67 14.20
C GLU A 120 -2.06 -9.39 14.59
N ALA A 121 -2.73 -8.39 15.13
CA ALA A 121 -2.11 -7.21 15.75
C ALA A 121 -1.66 -7.49 17.20
N ASP A 122 -2.10 -8.60 17.81
CA ASP A 122 -1.91 -8.88 19.24
C ASP A 122 -0.93 -10.03 19.56
N MET A 123 0.06 -10.31 18.71
CA MET A 123 1.20 -11.16 19.12
C MET A 123 2.38 -10.30 19.56
N LYS A 124 2.27 -9.76 20.78
CA LYS A 124 3.42 -9.39 21.59
C LYS A 124 3.17 -9.66 23.07
#